data_AF-A0A0C2XEX0-F1
#
_entry.id   AF-A0A0C2XEX0-F1
#
_cell.length_a   1.000
_cell.length_b   1.000
_cell.length_c   1.000
_cell.angle_alpha   90.00
_cell.angle_beta   90.00
_cell.angle_gamma   90.00
#
_symmetry.space_group_name_H-M   'P 1'
#
loop_
_entity.id
_entity.type
_entity.pdbx_description
1 polymer ?
#
loop_
_entity_poly.entity_id
_entity_poly.type
_entity_poly.pdbx_seq_one_letter_code
_entity_poly.pdbx_strand_id
1 'polypeptide(L)'
;MKLLGIISFLALAATSCAQYLAISFPPPGGNLLAGQPFIVELDMPGRATGITEVGIVVGLASCVAAPCQPPAVDVGLVLYRGSYSPVIHTTGKPPYQSFSFTIPPNFTKGLAQLNVLHNSTLSPNSIPFFQAATQQVHIF
;
A
#
# COMPACT_ATOMS: atom_id res chain seq x y z
N MET A 1 -40.84 7.49 -18.32
CA MET A 1 -39.63 8.33 -18.48
C MET A 1 -38.96 8.76 -17.17
N LYS A 2 -39.57 8.61 -15.99
CA LYS A 2 -38.96 9.00 -14.69
C LYS A 2 -38.17 7.90 -13.96
N LEU A 3 -38.31 6.62 -14.35
CA LEU A 3 -37.57 5.51 -13.75
C LEU A 3 -36.21 5.19 -14.41
N LEU A 4 -35.98 5.61 -15.67
CA LEU A 4 -34.69 5.36 -16.33
C LEU A 4 -33.57 6.30 -15.85
N GLY A 5 -33.91 7.46 -15.26
CA GLY A 5 -32.91 8.43 -14.80
C GLY A 5 -32.23 8.07 -13.48
N ILE A 6 -32.88 7.27 -12.63
CA ILE A 6 -32.38 6.92 -11.29
C ILE A 6 -31.33 5.80 -11.35
N ILE A 7 -31.39 4.95 -12.38
CA ILE A 7 -30.47 3.80 -12.53
C ILE A 7 -29.07 4.27 -12.99
N SER A 8 -28.96 5.42 -13.65
CA SER A 8 -27.69 5.91 -14.19
C SER A 8 -26.70 6.43 -13.13
N PHE A 9 -27.21 6.93 -11.99
CA PHE A 9 -26.34 7.50 -10.94
C PHE A 9 -25.67 6.46 -10.04
N LEU A 10 -26.08 5.18 -10.12
CA LEU A 10 -25.51 4.10 -9.31
C LEU A 10 -24.41 3.30 -10.04
N ALA A 11 -24.08 3.66 -11.29
CA ALA A 11 -23.14 2.92 -12.13
C ALA A 11 -21.69 3.44 -12.09
N LEU A 12 -21.41 4.53 -11.36
CA LEU A 12 -20.06 5.08 -11.21
C LEU A 12 -19.59 4.93 -9.76
N ALA A 13 -18.80 3.90 -9.44
CA ALA A 13 -17.74 3.97 -8.40
C ALA A 13 -17.03 2.63 -8.12
N ALA A 14 -16.74 1.81 -9.13
CA ALA A 14 -15.83 0.67 -8.93
C ALA A 14 -14.87 0.52 -10.10
N THR A 15 -14.07 1.55 -10.35
CA THR A 15 -12.79 1.36 -11.05
C THR A 15 -11.87 0.61 -10.09
N SER A 16 -11.87 -0.73 -10.15
CA SER A 16 -10.81 -1.51 -9.52
C SER A 16 -9.51 -1.17 -10.24
N CYS A 17 -8.67 -0.36 -9.61
CA CYS A 17 -7.28 -0.27 -10.05
C CYS A 17 -6.69 -1.66 -9.84
N ALA A 18 -6.35 -2.38 -10.92
CA ALA A 18 -5.56 -3.60 -10.83
C ALA A 18 -4.14 -3.21 -10.40
N GLN A 19 -3.95 -2.98 -9.10
CA GLN A 19 -2.67 -2.64 -8.52
C GLN A 19 -1.86 -3.93 -8.35
N TYR A 20 -0.69 -3.99 -9.00
CA TYR A 20 0.31 -5.05 -8.80
C TYR A 20 0.98 -5.06 -7.42
N LEU A 21 0.65 -4.12 -6.54
CA LEU A 21 1.12 -4.05 -5.17
C LEU A 21 -0.08 -3.85 -4.25
N ALA A 22 -0.18 -4.66 -3.20
CA ALA A 22 -1.20 -4.51 -2.17
C ALA A 22 -0.60 -4.65 -0.77
N ILE A 23 -1.13 -3.88 0.18
CA ILE A 23 -0.82 -4.07 1.60
C ILE A 23 -1.81 -5.11 2.12
N SER A 24 -1.32 -6.32 2.39
CA SER A 24 -2.12 -7.46 2.87
C SER A 24 -2.26 -7.44 4.38
N PHE A 25 -1.22 -6.95 5.06
CA PHE A 25 -1.20 -6.75 6.51
C PHE A 25 -0.43 -5.47 6.85
N PRO A 26 -0.86 -4.67 7.84
CA PRO A 26 -2.09 -4.82 8.64
C PRO A 26 -3.37 -4.60 7.80
N PRO A 27 -4.52 -5.15 8.24
CA PRO A 27 -5.79 -4.92 7.56
C PRO A 27 -6.21 -3.44 7.65
N PRO A 28 -7.13 -2.98 6.78
CA PRO A 28 -7.72 -1.66 6.88
C PRO A 28 -8.28 -1.34 8.26
N GLY A 29 -7.85 -0.19 8.82
CA GLY A 29 -8.21 0.23 10.17
C GLY A 29 -7.52 -0.58 11.28
N GLY A 30 -6.48 -1.35 10.95
CA GLY A 30 -5.72 -2.13 11.91
C GLY A 30 -5.06 -1.27 13.00
N ASN A 31 -4.97 -1.83 14.20
CA ASN A 31 -4.41 -1.16 15.38
C ASN A 31 -2.92 -1.48 15.51
N LEU A 32 -2.09 -0.45 15.65
CA LEU A 32 -0.65 -0.56 15.86
C LEU A 32 -0.25 0.19 17.14
N LEU A 33 0.74 -0.33 17.86
CA LEU A 33 1.24 0.27 19.10
C LEU A 33 2.54 1.03 18.83
N ALA A 34 2.62 2.30 19.23
CA ALA A 34 3.87 3.04 19.18
C ALA A 34 4.93 2.39 20.09
N GLY A 35 6.17 2.30 19.60
CA GLY A 35 7.29 1.66 20.31
C GLY A 35 7.30 0.14 20.28
N GLN A 36 6.33 -0.52 19.64
CA GLN A 36 6.29 -1.98 19.49
C GLN A 36 6.58 -2.41 18.04
N PRO A 37 7.15 -3.61 17.85
CA PRO A 37 7.31 -4.16 16.52
C PRO A 37 5.95 -4.54 15.92
N PHE A 38 5.80 -4.30 14.62
CA PHE A 38 4.67 -4.75 13.83
C PHE A 38 5.13 -5.27 12.48
N ILE A 39 4.26 -6.03 11.82
CA ILE A 39 4.52 -6.58 10.49
C ILE A 39 3.77 -5.75 9.45
N VAL A 40 4.44 -5.49 8.32
CA VAL A 40 3.80 -5.08 7.08
C VAL A 40 4.04 -6.16 6.06
N GLU A 41 2.96 -6.63 5.45
CA GLU A 41 3.03 -7.63 4.38
C GLU A 41 2.58 -7.00 3.08
N LEU A 42 3.46 -7.06 2.08
CA LEU A 42 3.21 -6.55 0.75
C LEU A 42 3.03 -7.73 -0.18
N ASP A 43 1.84 -7.81 -0.77
CA ASP A 43 1.47 -8.82 -1.76
C ASP A 43 1.68 -8.26 -3.17
N MET A 44 2.05 -9.14 -4.09
CA MET A 44 2.09 -8.90 -5.52
C MET A 44 0.94 -9.65 -6.22
N PRO A 45 -0.32 -9.17 -6.12
CA PRO A 45 -1.51 -9.89 -6.57
C PRO A 45 -1.54 -10.10 -8.09
N GLY A 46 -0.90 -9.21 -8.85
CA GLY A 46 -0.70 -9.40 -10.28
C GLY A 46 0.56 -10.20 -10.55
N ARG A 47 0.43 -11.40 -11.13
CA ARG A 47 1.58 -12.15 -11.63
C ARG A 47 1.97 -11.60 -13.01
N ALA A 48 2.65 -10.45 -13.05
CA ALA A 48 3.13 -9.92 -14.32
C ALA A 48 4.44 -10.60 -14.68
N THR A 49 4.39 -11.35 -15.78
CA THR A 49 5.61 -11.67 -16.50
C THR A 49 6.22 -10.37 -17.02
N GLY A 50 7.55 -10.22 -16.88
CA GLY A 50 8.27 -9.05 -17.39
C GLY A 50 8.36 -7.86 -16.44
N ILE A 51 7.97 -7.98 -15.15
CA ILE A 51 8.33 -6.98 -14.13
C ILE A 51 9.75 -7.28 -13.61
N THR A 52 10.59 -6.24 -13.58
CA THR A 52 11.87 -6.25 -12.87
C THR A 52 11.82 -5.23 -11.75
N GLU A 53 11.95 -5.71 -10.52
CA GLU A 53 11.90 -4.91 -9.30
C GLU A 53 13.09 -3.95 -9.23
N VAL A 54 12.82 -2.65 -9.04
CA VAL A 54 13.87 -1.64 -8.79
C VAL A 54 13.94 -1.31 -7.30
N GLY A 55 12.80 -1.15 -6.65
CA GLY A 55 12.74 -0.98 -5.20
C GLY A 55 11.42 -0.41 -4.70
N ILE A 56 11.30 -0.36 -3.37
CA ILE A 56 10.13 0.16 -2.66
C ILE A 56 10.53 1.19 -1.60
N VAL A 57 9.58 2.04 -1.27
CA VAL A 57 9.61 2.89 -0.08
C VAL A 57 8.36 2.59 0.74
N VAL A 58 8.54 2.23 2.00
CA VAL A 58 7.45 2.08 2.96
C VAL A 58 7.53 3.25 3.93
N GLY A 59 6.43 3.97 4.09
CA GLY A 59 6.32 5.09 5.00
C GLY A 59 5.03 5.07 5.81
N LEU A 60 5.03 5.87 6.88
CA LEU A 60 3.91 6.02 7.80
C LEU A 60 3.64 7.51 8.02
N ALA A 61 2.45 7.97 7.64
CA ALA A 61 2.01 9.35 7.79
C ALA A 61 0.92 9.44 8.87
N SER A 62 1.00 10.45 9.75
CA SER A 62 -0.09 10.76 10.68
C SER A 62 -1.15 11.63 9.99
N CYS A 63 -2.41 11.35 10.24
CA CYS A 63 -3.55 12.06 9.65
C CYS A 63 -4.41 12.76 10.72
N VAL A 64 -3.82 13.04 11.89
CA VAL A 64 -4.54 13.65 13.02
C VAL A 64 -4.76 15.14 12.81
N ALA A 65 -3.73 15.85 12.30
CA ALA A 65 -3.80 17.29 12.09
C ALA A 65 -4.45 17.68 10.74
N ALA A 66 -4.44 16.77 9.76
CA ALA A 66 -4.94 16.98 8.42
C ALA A 66 -5.34 15.64 7.77
N PRO A 67 -6.22 15.64 6.74
CA PRO A 67 -6.56 14.43 5.99
C PRO A 67 -5.31 13.73 5.44
N CYS A 68 -5.34 12.39 5.42
CA CYS A 68 -4.25 11.60 4.89
C CYS A 68 -3.95 11.98 3.43
N GLN A 69 -2.70 12.33 3.16
CA GLN A 69 -2.25 12.64 1.80
C GLN A 69 -1.97 11.35 1.01
N PRO A 70 -2.14 11.38 -0.33
CA PRO A 70 -1.74 10.24 -1.16
C PRO A 70 -0.20 10.06 -1.13
N PRO A 71 0.31 8.82 -1.30
CA PRO A 71 1.75 8.52 -1.24
C PRO A 71 2.60 9.30 -2.24
N ALA A 72 2.00 9.71 -3.36
CA ALA A 72 2.67 10.50 -4.39
C ALA A 72 2.99 11.94 -3.93
N VAL A 73 2.32 12.42 -2.87
CA VAL A 73 2.55 13.74 -2.28
C VAL A 73 3.45 13.63 -1.06
N ASP A 74 3.13 12.71 -0.14
CA ASP A 74 3.90 12.51 1.09
C ASP A 74 3.85 11.04 1.53
N VAL A 75 5.02 10.42 1.68
CA VAL A 75 5.14 9.06 2.22
C VAL A 75 5.19 9.04 3.75
N GLY A 76 5.37 10.19 4.38
CA GLY A 76 5.52 10.33 5.83
C GLY A 76 6.88 9.85 6.35
N LEU A 77 6.88 9.34 7.57
CA LEU A 77 8.06 8.74 8.19
C LEU A 77 8.48 7.49 7.40
N VAL A 78 9.65 7.54 6.75
CA VAL A 78 10.19 6.39 6.00
C VAL A 78 10.60 5.28 6.97
N LEU A 79 9.91 4.15 6.89
CA LEU A 79 10.22 2.93 7.64
C LEU A 79 11.21 2.03 6.89
N TYR A 80 11.16 2.05 5.56
CA TYR A 80 12.04 1.26 4.71
C TYR A 80 12.25 1.89 3.34
N ARG A 81 13.47 1.75 2.81
CA ARG A 81 13.82 2.07 1.43
C ARG A 81 14.83 1.04 0.95
N GLY A 82 14.46 0.25 -0.05
CA GLY A 82 15.35 -0.80 -0.54
C GLY A 82 14.71 -1.73 -1.54
N SER A 83 15.36 -2.87 -1.75
CA SER A 83 14.89 -3.92 -2.64
C SER A 83 13.59 -4.54 -2.15
N TYR A 84 12.75 -4.94 -3.10
CA TYR A 84 11.56 -5.75 -2.90
C TYR A 84 11.69 -6.99 -3.78
N SER A 85 11.51 -8.17 -3.21
CA SER A 85 11.69 -9.45 -3.90
C SER A 85 10.66 -10.44 -3.37
N PRO A 86 9.37 -10.24 -3.69
CA PRO A 86 8.30 -11.10 -3.20
C PRO A 86 8.44 -12.52 -3.77
N VAL A 87 8.23 -13.53 -2.91
CA VAL A 87 8.27 -14.93 -3.32
C VAL A 87 7.00 -15.67 -2.88
N ILE A 88 6.71 -16.79 -3.53
CA ILE A 88 5.58 -17.62 -3.14
C ILE A 88 5.99 -18.46 -1.93
N HIS A 89 5.51 -18.08 -0.76
CA HIS A 89 5.70 -18.87 0.47
C HIS A 89 4.55 -19.83 0.76
N THR A 90 3.32 -19.49 0.33
CA THR A 90 2.10 -20.24 0.64
C THR A 90 1.31 -20.53 -0.63
N THR A 91 0.94 -21.80 -0.84
CA THR A 91 0.10 -22.20 -1.98
C THR A 91 -1.26 -21.50 -1.94
N GLY A 92 -1.67 -20.90 -3.05
CA GLY A 92 -2.95 -20.19 -3.17
C GLY A 92 -2.91 -18.71 -2.77
N LYS A 93 -1.76 -18.21 -2.28
CA LYS A 93 -1.51 -16.78 -2.07
C LYS A 93 -0.61 -16.22 -3.18
N PRO A 94 -0.78 -14.96 -3.63
CA PRO A 94 0.21 -14.31 -4.48
C PRO A 94 1.61 -14.30 -3.85
N PRO A 95 2.69 -14.06 -4.63
CA PRO A 95 4.00 -13.77 -4.06
C PRO A 95 3.92 -12.60 -3.09
N TYR A 96 4.64 -12.67 -1.98
CA TYR A 96 4.63 -11.61 -0.97
C TYR A 96 5.98 -11.48 -0.26
N GLN A 97 6.18 -10.35 0.41
CA GLN A 97 7.29 -10.13 1.32
C GLN A 97 6.79 -9.44 2.59
N SER A 98 7.18 -9.98 3.74
CA SER A 98 6.87 -9.40 5.05
C SER A 98 8.07 -8.61 5.57
N PHE A 99 7.79 -7.45 6.14
CA PHE A 99 8.76 -6.57 6.76
C PHE A 99 8.37 -6.37 8.22
N SER A 100 9.36 -6.37 9.12
CA SER A 100 9.15 -6.02 10.52
C SER A 100 9.68 -4.62 10.78
N PHE A 101 8.82 -3.76 11.32
CA PHE A 101 9.14 -2.37 11.62
C PHE A 101 8.81 -2.06 13.07
N THR A 102 9.39 -1.00 13.60
CA THR A 102 9.03 -0.44 14.91
C THR A 102 8.66 1.02 14.74
N ILE A 103 7.47 1.38 15.18
CA ILE A 103 7.02 2.78 15.19
C ILE A 103 7.77 3.52 16.30
N PRO A 104 8.37 4.69 16.05
CA PRO A 104 8.97 5.48 17.12
C PRO A 104 7.95 5.77 18.25
N PRO A 105 8.35 5.68 19.53
CA PRO A 105 7.42 5.86 20.65
C PRO A 105 6.84 7.29 20.74
N ASN A 106 7.50 8.26 20.10
CA ASN A 106 7.07 9.66 20.00
C ASN A 106 6.21 9.95 18.75
N PHE A 107 5.84 8.93 17.96
CA PHE A 107 4.97 9.13 16.80
C PHE A 107 3.57 9.59 17.24
N THR A 108 2.97 10.48 16.44
CA THR A 108 1.64 11.03 16.72
C THR A 108 0.57 9.93 16.72
N LYS A 109 -0.03 9.71 17.89
CA LYS A 109 -1.09 8.71 18.11
C LYS A 109 -2.41 9.16 17.48
N GLY A 110 -3.18 8.21 16.97
CA GLY A 110 -4.46 8.44 16.27
C GLY A 110 -4.47 7.85 14.86
N LEU A 111 -5.32 8.42 13.99
CA LEU A 111 -5.43 8.00 12.59
C LEU A 111 -4.11 8.21 11.85
N ALA A 112 -3.64 7.18 11.17
CA ALA A 112 -2.45 7.20 10.33
C ALA A 112 -2.66 6.40 9.04
N GLN A 113 -1.75 6.56 8.09
CA GLN A 113 -1.77 5.86 6.82
C GLN A 113 -0.40 5.28 6.52
N LEU A 114 -0.36 3.99 6.23
CA LEU A 114 0.77 3.34 5.60
C LEU A 114 0.78 3.69 4.11
N ASN A 115 1.89 4.22 3.66
CA ASN A 115 2.11 4.65 2.29
C ASN A 115 3.24 3.82 1.70
N VAL A 116 2.98 3.11 0.61
CA VAL A 116 3.99 2.32 -0.09
C VAL A 116 4.12 2.84 -1.50
N LEU A 117 5.35 3.19 -1.89
CA LEU A 117 5.73 3.45 -3.27
C LEU A 117 6.52 2.26 -3.79
N HIS A 118 6.18 1.80 -4.98
CA HIS A 118 6.82 0.70 -5.66
C HIS A 118 7.25 1.16 -7.05
N ASN A 119 8.53 0.93 -7.35
CA ASN A 119 9.12 1.22 -8.64
C ASN A 119 9.68 -0.06 -9.24
N SER A 120 9.28 -0.34 -10.47
CA SER A 120 9.75 -1.46 -11.25
C SER A 120 9.89 -1.07 -12.72
N THR A 121 10.48 -1.94 -13.53
CA THR A 121 10.52 -1.79 -14.98
C THR A 121 9.78 -2.93 -15.67
N LEU A 122 9.12 -2.60 -16.77
CA LEU A 122 8.43 -3.56 -17.63
C LEU A 122 9.30 -3.88 -18.85
N SER A 123 9.50 -5.16 -19.09
CA SER A 123 10.11 -5.68 -20.31
C SER A 123 9.16 -5.54 -21.52
N PRO A 124 9.68 -5.46 -22.76
CA PRO A 124 11.08 -5.59 -23.16
C PRO A 124 11.90 -4.28 -23.12
N ASN A 125 11.25 -3.11 -23.04
CA ASN A 125 11.92 -1.82 -23.23
C ASN A 125 12.32 -1.12 -21.91
N SER A 126 12.35 -1.85 -20.78
CA SER A 126 12.59 -1.28 -19.44
C SER A 126 11.70 -0.06 -19.14
N ILE A 127 10.41 -0.16 -19.46
CA ILE A 127 9.45 0.93 -19.29
C ILE A 127 9.27 1.15 -17.77
N PRO A 128 9.49 2.37 -17.24
CA PRO A 128 9.32 2.61 -15.82
C PRO A 128 7.86 2.44 -15.42
N PHE A 129 7.64 1.72 -14.34
CA PHE A 129 6.32 1.39 -13.81
C PHE A 129 6.27 1.76 -12.34
N PHE A 130 5.46 2.77 -12.04
CA PHE A 130 5.30 3.30 -10.70
C PHE A 130 3.94 2.92 -10.15
N GLN A 131 3.94 2.50 -8.90
CA GLN A 131 2.73 2.12 -8.20
C GLN A 131 2.76 2.65 -6.78
N ALA A 132 1.57 2.89 -6.26
CA ALA A 132 1.39 3.27 -4.88
C ALA A 132 0.27 2.42 -4.27
N ALA A 133 0.48 2.02 -3.02
CA ALA A 133 -0.54 1.41 -2.18
C ALA A 133 -0.68 2.22 -0.89
N THR A 134 -1.92 2.34 -0.41
CA THR A 134 -2.23 3.01 0.85
C THR A 134 -3.06 2.10 1.75
N GLN A 135 -2.80 2.17 3.05
CA GLN A 135 -3.62 1.48 4.03
C GLN A 135 -3.79 2.32 5.29
N GLN A 136 -5.03 2.66 5.64
CA GLN A 136 -5.31 3.35 6.89
C GLN A 136 -5.14 2.42 8.08
N VAL A 137 -4.55 2.94 9.15
CA VAL A 137 -4.27 2.25 10.42
C VAL A 137 -4.51 3.22 11.58
N HIS A 138 -4.61 2.71 12.80
CA HIS A 138 -4.75 3.51 14.00
C HIS A 138 -3.60 3.25 14.97
N ILE A 139 -2.93 4.31 15.41
CA ILE A 139 -1.76 4.25 16.29
C ILE A 139 -2.15 4.58 17.73
N PHE A 140 -1.74 3.75 18.69
CA PHE A 140 -1.96 3.93 20.13
C PHE A 140 -0.66 4.19 20.91
#